data_AF-X1KVB0-F1
#
_entry.id   AF-X1KVB0-F1
#
_cell.length_a   1.000
_cell.length_b   1.000
_cell.length_c   1.000
_cell.angle_alpha   90.00
_cell.angle_beta   90.00
_cell.angle_gamma   90.00
#
_symmetry.space_group_name_H-M   'P 1'
#
loop_
_entity.id
_entity.type
_entity.pdbx_description
1 polymer ?
#
loop_
_entity_poly.entity_id
_entity_poly.type
_entity_poly.pdbx_seq_one_letter_code
_entity_poly.pdbx_strand_id
1 'polypeptide(L)'
;EITPFIQPTWLERLDEFDKYFLSDFDIDFLKHRVMTNMLVRGKPPFIDGLLQFLKKCYDERELKSYLRENTVGTPDITNLRYLTSSTSITHLYHLALFESKTGVNLKHLSTVIEFGGGYGNMAKIFKRINPDATYIIIDLPVFTFLQYVYLATIMGNRIRLIEDKSDIVSEGCINLIPLQLIDNLSGQKTQLWLRTSEKDN
;
A
#
# COMPACT_ATOMS: atom_id res chain seq x y z
N GLU A 1 -10.50 -1.97 22.30
CA GLU A 1 -11.23 -0.82 21.71
C GLU A 1 -10.22 0.01 20.93
N ILE A 2 -10.41 0.22 19.61
CA ILE A 2 -9.38 0.85 18.74
C ILE A 2 -9.65 2.33 18.45
N THR A 3 -10.83 2.85 18.82
CA THR A 3 -11.30 4.21 18.57
C THR A 3 -10.27 5.32 18.88
N PRO A 4 -9.48 5.25 19.98
CA PRO A 4 -8.48 6.28 20.28
C PRO A 4 -7.35 6.39 19.23
N PHE A 5 -7.16 5.36 18.40
CA PHE A 5 -6.09 5.29 17.41
C PHE A 5 -6.54 5.66 15.99
N ILE A 6 -7.82 5.98 15.80
CA ILE A 6 -8.40 6.33 14.49
C ILE A 6 -8.55 7.85 14.41
N GLN A 7 -8.10 8.47 13.32
CA GLN A 7 -8.37 9.90 13.14
C GLN A 7 -9.88 10.14 12.95
N PRO A 8 -10.46 11.21 13.53
CA PRO A 8 -11.90 11.46 13.46
C PRO A 8 -12.47 11.45 12.03
N THR A 9 -11.73 11.99 11.06
CA THR A 9 -12.11 12.01 9.64
C THR A 9 -12.26 10.61 9.04
N TRP A 10 -11.52 9.61 9.53
CA TRP A 10 -11.69 8.22 9.11
C TRP A 10 -12.90 7.59 9.80
N LEU A 11 -13.15 7.87 11.08
CA LEU A 11 -14.34 7.37 11.79
C LEU A 11 -15.64 7.81 11.10
N GLU A 12 -15.74 9.09 10.74
CA GLU A 12 -16.92 9.64 10.04
C GLU A 12 -17.16 9.00 8.67
N ARG A 13 -16.10 8.47 8.04
CA ARG A 13 -16.16 7.92 6.69
C ARG A 13 -16.23 6.40 6.66
N LEU A 14 -16.07 5.71 7.80
CA LEU A 14 -16.20 4.26 7.86
C LEU A 14 -17.59 3.79 7.42
N ASP A 15 -18.64 4.52 7.77
CA ASP A 15 -20.02 4.21 7.33
C ASP A 15 -20.16 4.26 5.79
N GLU A 16 -19.46 5.18 5.12
CA GLU A 16 -19.45 5.25 3.65
C GLU A 16 -18.73 4.05 3.03
N PHE A 17 -17.61 3.64 3.63
CA PHE A 17 -16.88 2.45 3.19
C PHE A 17 -17.68 1.18 3.44
N ASP A 18 -18.24 0.99 4.63
CA ASP A 18 -19.03 -0.19 4.97
C ASP A 18 -20.23 -0.32 4.04
N LYS A 19 -20.95 0.78 3.78
CA LYS A 19 -22.04 0.78 2.82
C LYS A 19 -21.59 0.38 1.42
N TYR A 20 -20.50 0.97 0.95
CA TYR A 20 -19.93 0.63 -0.36
C TYR A 20 -19.52 -0.84 -0.43
N PHE A 21 -18.76 -1.34 0.54
CA PHE A 21 -18.25 -2.71 0.54
C PHE A 21 -19.36 -3.76 0.67
N LEU A 22 -20.43 -3.47 1.41
CA LEU A 22 -21.53 -4.40 1.62
C LEU A 22 -22.55 -4.43 0.46
N SER A 23 -22.72 -3.32 -0.26
CA SER A 23 -23.83 -3.17 -1.21
C SER A 23 -23.39 -2.99 -2.67
N ASP A 24 -22.26 -2.32 -2.88
CA ASP A 24 -21.90 -1.74 -4.18
C ASP A 24 -20.46 -2.09 -4.62
N PHE A 25 -19.77 -3.00 -3.90
CA PHE A 25 -18.39 -3.36 -4.22
C PHE A 25 -18.29 -4.05 -5.58
N ASP A 26 -17.38 -3.55 -6.42
CA ASP A 26 -17.18 -4.03 -7.77
C ASP A 26 -15.70 -4.19 -8.13
N ILE A 27 -15.44 -4.74 -9.32
CA ILE A 27 -14.10 -4.98 -9.85
C ILE A 27 -13.36 -3.69 -10.26
N ASP A 28 -14.09 -2.57 -10.40
CA ASP A 28 -13.60 -1.26 -10.83
C ASP A 28 -13.37 -0.34 -9.63
N PHE A 29 -13.23 -0.89 -8.42
CA PHE A 29 -13.24 -0.14 -7.18
C PHE A 29 -12.29 1.06 -7.12
N LEU A 30 -11.13 1.05 -7.81
CA LEU A 30 -10.21 2.22 -7.81
C LEU A 30 -10.78 3.44 -8.52
N LYS A 31 -11.84 3.28 -9.33
CA LYS A 31 -12.59 4.37 -9.97
C LYS A 31 -13.77 4.85 -9.13
N HIS A 32 -14.20 4.07 -8.15
CA HIS A 32 -15.34 4.43 -7.33
C HIS A 32 -15.03 5.71 -6.52
N ARG A 33 -16.00 6.61 -6.42
CA ARG A 33 -15.90 7.92 -5.72
C ARG A 33 -15.31 7.81 -4.32
N VAL A 34 -15.77 6.80 -3.55
CA VAL A 34 -15.32 6.57 -2.17
C VAL A 34 -13.82 6.26 -2.14
N MET A 35 -13.32 5.53 -3.14
CA MET A 35 -11.92 5.17 -3.27
C MET A 35 -11.08 6.34 -3.80
N THR A 36 -11.57 7.06 -4.81
CA THR A 36 -10.82 8.18 -5.43
C THR A 36 -10.67 9.38 -4.50
N ASN A 37 -11.70 9.73 -3.75
CA ASN A 37 -11.62 10.85 -2.82
C ASN A 37 -10.67 10.61 -1.64
N MET A 38 -10.38 9.34 -1.32
CA MET A 38 -9.74 8.94 -0.07
C MET A 38 -8.34 8.36 -0.25
N LEU A 39 -8.16 7.56 -1.31
CA LEU A 39 -6.97 6.71 -1.49
C LEU A 39 -6.26 6.96 -2.82
N VAL A 40 -6.95 7.55 -3.81
CA VAL A 40 -6.39 7.84 -5.14
C VAL A 40 -6.50 9.34 -5.39
N ARG A 41 -5.61 10.13 -4.78
CA ARG A 41 -5.53 11.56 -5.11
C ARG A 41 -5.17 11.72 -6.60
N GLY A 42 -5.87 12.65 -7.26
CA GLY A 42 -5.64 12.99 -8.67
C GLY A 42 -4.19 13.43 -8.94
N LYS A 43 -3.80 13.54 -10.22
CA LYS A 43 -2.45 13.91 -10.66
C LYS A 43 -1.86 15.04 -9.80
N PRO A 44 -0.86 14.75 -8.94
CA PRO A 44 -0.09 15.80 -8.29
C PRO A 44 0.44 16.77 -9.36
N PRO A 45 0.42 18.10 -9.13
CA PRO A 45 0.92 19.08 -10.11
C PRO A 45 2.41 18.90 -10.48
N PHE A 46 3.11 17.95 -9.86
CA PHE A 46 4.54 17.72 -9.99
C PHE A 46 4.93 16.29 -10.39
N ILE A 47 4.03 15.49 -10.97
CA ILE A 47 4.33 14.09 -11.37
C ILE A 47 5.58 13.95 -12.24
N ASP A 48 5.80 14.88 -13.17
CA ASP A 48 7.00 14.85 -14.02
C ASP A 48 8.28 15.04 -13.21
N GLY A 49 8.24 15.89 -12.17
CA GLY A 49 9.36 16.07 -11.24
C GLY A 49 9.64 14.80 -10.44
N LEU A 50 8.60 14.11 -9.97
CA LEU A 50 8.74 12.82 -9.28
C LEU A 50 9.37 11.76 -10.21
N LEU A 51 8.90 11.66 -11.45
CA LEU A 51 9.48 10.75 -12.46
C LEU A 51 10.93 11.09 -12.79
N GLN A 52 11.29 12.37 -12.89
CA GLN A 52 12.68 12.77 -13.10
C GLN A 52 13.58 12.36 -11.94
N PHE A 53 13.09 12.47 -10.69
CA PHE A 53 13.82 11.97 -9.53
C PHE A 53 13.99 10.44 -9.60
N LEU A 54 12.92 9.71 -9.93
CA LEU A 54 12.95 8.25 -10.06
C LEU A 54 13.94 7.76 -11.12
N LYS A 55 14.03 8.46 -12.26
CA LYS A 55 15.01 8.19 -13.33
C LYS A 55 16.47 8.38 -12.91
N LYS A 56 16.73 9.10 -11.82
CA LYS A 56 18.08 9.23 -11.22
C LYS A 56 18.38 8.10 -10.24
N CYS A 57 17.36 7.45 -9.70
CA CYS A 57 17.49 6.41 -8.67
C CYS A 57 17.51 5.00 -9.25
N TYR A 58 16.76 4.76 -10.33
CA TYR A 58 16.57 3.44 -10.92
C TYR A 58 16.81 3.45 -12.43
N ASP A 59 17.24 2.32 -12.97
CA ASP A 59 17.34 2.15 -14.41
C ASP A 59 15.97 1.98 -15.10
N GLU A 60 15.92 2.08 -16.43
CA GLU A 60 14.66 1.99 -17.18
C GLU A 60 13.96 0.62 -17.04
N ARG A 61 14.71 -0.48 -16.85
CA ARG A 61 14.13 -1.82 -16.66
C ARG A 61 13.50 -1.94 -15.28
N GLU A 62 14.19 -1.44 -14.25
CA GLU A 62 13.68 -1.35 -12.89
C GLU A 62 12.41 -0.51 -12.83
N LEU A 63 12.41 0.70 -13.41
CA LEU A 63 11.21 1.55 -13.44
C LEU A 63 10.02 0.86 -14.12
N LYS A 64 10.24 0.20 -15.26
CA LYS A 64 9.18 -0.56 -15.94
C LYS A 64 8.68 -1.73 -15.10
N SER A 65 9.56 -2.39 -14.35
CA SER A 65 9.17 -3.49 -13.48
C SER A 65 8.37 -2.99 -12.27
N TYR A 66 8.88 -1.98 -11.57
CA TYR A 66 8.31 -1.50 -10.31
C TYR A 66 6.98 -0.75 -10.52
N LEU A 67 6.86 0.06 -11.57
CA LEU A 67 5.69 0.94 -11.78
C LEU A 67 4.52 0.30 -12.53
N ARG A 68 4.74 -0.76 -13.31
CA ARG A 68 3.71 -1.30 -14.20
C ARG A 68 2.44 -1.71 -13.44
N GLU A 69 1.29 -1.20 -13.84
CA GLU A 69 0.03 -1.52 -13.17
C GLU A 69 -0.48 -2.92 -13.50
N ASN A 70 -1.24 -3.47 -12.55
CA ASN A 70 -2.13 -4.60 -12.79
C ASN A 70 -3.52 -4.06 -13.14
N THR A 71 -4.34 -4.85 -13.86
CA THR A 71 -5.70 -4.43 -14.25
C THR A 71 -6.71 -4.49 -13.11
N VAL A 72 -6.35 -5.08 -11.96
CA VAL A 72 -7.23 -5.24 -10.78
C VAL A 72 -7.63 -3.89 -10.22
N GLY A 73 -8.94 -3.66 -10.03
CA GLY A 73 -9.48 -2.38 -9.57
C GLY A 73 -9.58 -1.31 -10.66
N THR A 74 -9.09 -1.60 -11.87
CA THR A 74 -9.08 -0.70 -13.03
C THR A 74 -8.42 0.66 -12.75
N PRO A 75 -7.11 0.68 -12.42
CA PRO A 75 -6.39 1.90 -12.09
C PRO A 75 -6.34 2.89 -13.27
N ASP A 76 -6.32 4.19 -12.95
CA ASP A 76 -6.16 5.25 -13.95
C ASP A 76 -4.71 5.31 -14.46
N ILE A 77 -4.49 4.90 -15.72
CA ILE A 77 -3.17 4.89 -16.35
C ILE A 77 -2.83 6.29 -16.86
N THR A 78 -2.04 7.01 -16.08
CA THR A 78 -1.66 8.40 -16.38
C THR A 78 -0.34 8.53 -17.13
N ASN A 79 0.46 7.46 -17.19
CA ASN A 79 1.71 7.41 -17.94
C ASN A 79 1.85 6.11 -18.76
N LEU A 80 1.79 6.25 -20.08
CA LEU A 80 1.82 5.13 -21.02
C LEU A 80 3.20 4.49 -21.19
N ARG A 81 4.30 5.22 -20.91
CA ARG A 81 5.66 4.68 -21.07
C ARG A 81 5.94 3.54 -20.08
N TYR A 82 5.47 3.69 -18.85
CA TYR A 82 5.62 2.70 -17.78
C TYR A 82 4.33 1.92 -17.52
N LEU A 83 3.23 2.24 -18.22
CA LEU A 83 1.88 1.70 -17.97
C LEU A 83 1.51 1.83 -16.49
N THR A 84 1.64 3.05 -15.95
CA THR A 84 1.51 3.33 -14.51
C THR A 84 0.47 4.40 -14.21
N SER A 85 -0.08 4.34 -12.99
CA SER A 85 -0.86 5.42 -12.39
C SER A 85 0.03 6.46 -11.71
N SER A 86 -0.56 7.62 -11.41
CA SER A 86 0.09 8.67 -10.61
C SER A 86 0.36 8.19 -9.19
N THR A 87 -0.54 7.41 -8.60
CA THR A 87 -0.39 6.83 -7.26
C THR A 87 0.85 5.94 -7.17
N SER A 88 1.07 5.08 -8.16
CA SER A 88 2.26 4.22 -8.20
C SER A 88 3.56 5.01 -8.37
N ILE A 89 3.54 6.10 -9.14
CA ILE A 89 4.68 7.03 -9.24
C ILE A 89 4.97 7.66 -7.86
N THR A 90 3.95 8.18 -7.18
CA THR A 90 4.10 8.80 -5.86
C THR A 90 4.62 7.80 -4.81
N HIS A 91 4.07 6.59 -4.76
CA HIS A 91 4.52 5.56 -3.81
C HIS A 91 5.98 5.15 -4.06
N LEU A 92 6.36 4.88 -5.32
CA LEU A 92 7.74 4.56 -5.64
C LEU A 92 8.68 5.75 -5.33
N TYR A 93 8.22 6.99 -5.55
CA TYR A 93 8.96 8.19 -5.20
C TYR A 93 9.26 8.25 -3.70
N HIS A 94 8.29 7.97 -2.83
CA HIS A 94 8.52 7.97 -1.38
C HIS A 94 9.53 6.91 -0.95
N LEU A 95 9.46 5.71 -1.53
CA LEU A 95 10.44 4.64 -1.28
C LEU A 95 11.86 5.06 -1.73
N ALA A 96 11.99 5.61 -2.93
CA ALA A 96 13.27 6.08 -3.47
C ALA A 96 13.83 7.28 -2.69
N LEU A 97 12.96 8.19 -2.26
CA LEU A 97 13.34 9.33 -1.45
C LEU A 97 13.87 8.86 -0.09
N PHE A 98 13.22 7.89 0.54
CA PHE A 98 13.69 7.29 1.78
C PHE A 98 15.08 6.67 1.62
N GLU A 99 15.27 5.82 0.60
CA GLU A 99 16.58 5.20 0.30
C GLU A 99 17.66 6.26 0.06
N SER A 100 17.37 7.29 -0.74
CA SER A 100 18.30 8.40 -1.01
C SER A 100 18.65 9.22 0.22
N LYS A 101 17.71 9.41 1.16
CA LYS A 101 17.92 10.24 2.36
C LYS A 101 18.59 9.50 3.51
N THR A 102 18.41 8.18 3.57
CA THR A 102 18.90 7.36 4.69
C THR A 102 20.09 6.49 4.32
N GLY A 103 20.33 6.24 3.03
CA GLY A 103 21.31 5.26 2.55
C GLY A 103 20.90 3.80 2.76
N VAL A 104 19.69 3.55 3.29
CA VAL A 104 19.18 2.20 3.51
C VAL A 104 18.74 1.60 2.18
N ASN A 105 19.40 0.52 1.76
CA ASN A 105 19.04 -0.21 0.55
C ASN A 105 17.76 -1.05 0.76
N LEU A 106 16.69 -0.72 0.03
CA LEU A 106 15.39 -1.39 0.16
C LEU A 106 15.46 -2.89 -0.18
N LYS A 107 16.38 -3.29 -1.06
CA LYS A 107 16.58 -4.69 -1.47
C LYS A 107 17.17 -5.56 -0.35
N HIS A 108 17.69 -4.95 0.72
CA HIS A 108 18.30 -5.69 1.85
C HIS A 108 17.44 -5.66 3.13
N LEU A 109 16.28 -5.02 3.09
CA LEU A 109 15.34 -5.05 4.21
C LEU A 109 14.69 -6.44 4.32
N SER A 110 14.71 -7.02 5.51
CA SER A 110 14.05 -8.29 5.83
C SER A 110 12.59 -8.08 6.25
N THR A 111 12.29 -6.99 6.96
CA THR A 111 10.96 -6.74 7.53
C THR A 111 10.56 -5.26 7.44
N VAL A 112 9.40 -5.00 6.85
CA VAL A 112 8.78 -3.67 6.74
C VAL A 112 7.40 -3.70 7.38
N ILE A 113 7.08 -2.68 8.18
CA ILE A 113 5.74 -2.45 8.72
C ILE A 113 5.18 -1.14 8.16
N GLU A 114 3.97 -1.18 7.63
CA GLU A 114 3.22 -0.05 7.10
C GLU A 114 1.93 0.13 7.88
N PHE A 115 1.71 1.33 8.43
CA PHE A 115 0.43 1.74 9.02
C PHE A 115 -0.41 2.51 8.00
N GLY A 116 -1.66 2.09 7.83
CA GLY A 116 -2.60 2.75 6.92
C GLY A 116 -2.19 2.61 5.46
N GLY A 117 -1.96 1.37 5.01
CA GLY A 117 -1.47 1.07 3.65
C GLY A 117 -2.50 1.30 2.54
N GLY A 118 -3.70 1.77 2.88
CA GLY A 118 -4.75 2.08 1.93
C GLY A 118 -5.21 0.82 1.22
N TYR A 119 -5.16 0.78 -0.11
CA TYR A 119 -5.46 -0.45 -0.86
C TYR A 119 -4.25 -1.39 -1.07
N GLY A 120 -3.07 -1.06 -0.53
CA GLY A 120 -1.88 -1.92 -0.58
C GLY A 120 -0.91 -1.66 -1.74
N ASN A 121 -1.05 -0.55 -2.47
CA ASN A 121 -0.21 -0.27 -3.65
C ASN A 121 1.28 -0.14 -3.33
N MET A 122 1.64 0.48 -2.19
CA MET A 122 3.05 0.61 -1.81
C MET A 122 3.66 -0.77 -1.51
N ALA A 123 2.94 -1.63 -0.78
CA ALA A 123 3.36 -3.01 -0.54
C ALA A 123 3.58 -3.79 -1.85
N LYS A 124 2.68 -3.67 -2.83
CA LYS A 124 2.86 -4.25 -4.18
C LYS A 124 4.16 -3.80 -4.83
N ILE A 125 4.44 -2.48 -4.82
CA ILE A 125 5.66 -1.91 -5.40
C ILE A 125 6.89 -2.39 -4.65
N PHE A 126 6.85 -2.37 -3.31
CA PHE A 126 7.95 -2.83 -2.47
C PHE A 126 8.29 -4.29 -2.75
N LYS A 127 7.30 -5.17 -2.88
CA LYS A 127 7.52 -6.59 -3.19
C LYS A 127 8.09 -6.84 -4.59
N ARG A 128 8.01 -5.88 -5.51
CA ARG A 128 8.74 -5.95 -6.79
C ARG A 128 10.20 -5.56 -6.66
N ILE A 129 10.51 -4.64 -5.74
CA ILE A 129 11.89 -4.24 -5.41
C ILE A 129 12.58 -5.35 -4.60
N ASN A 130 11.87 -5.92 -3.62
CA ASN A 130 12.36 -6.94 -2.71
C ASN A 130 11.33 -8.08 -2.53
N PRO A 131 11.38 -9.11 -3.40
CA PRO A 131 10.45 -10.22 -3.38
C PRO A 131 10.52 -11.12 -2.15
N ASP A 132 11.58 -11.02 -1.35
CA ASP A 132 11.84 -11.92 -0.21
C ASP A 132 11.57 -11.25 1.15
N ALA A 133 11.39 -9.93 1.19
CA ALA A 133 11.04 -9.22 2.41
C ALA A 133 9.69 -9.63 3.00
N THR A 134 9.61 -9.74 4.31
CA THR A 134 8.35 -9.77 5.04
C THR A 134 7.77 -8.37 5.08
N TYR A 135 6.55 -8.20 4.55
CA TYR A 135 5.87 -6.91 4.55
C TYR A 135 4.62 -7.02 5.39
N ILE A 136 4.40 -6.09 6.32
CA ILE A 136 3.26 -6.13 7.23
C ILE A 136 2.47 -4.84 7.08
N ILE A 137 1.18 -4.95 6.77
CA ILE A 137 0.26 -3.83 6.71
C ILE A 137 -0.66 -3.90 7.92
N ILE A 138 -0.72 -2.82 8.68
CA ILE A 138 -1.65 -2.65 9.81
C ILE A 138 -2.66 -1.60 9.42
N ASP A 139 -3.93 -1.97 9.37
CA ASP A 139 -4.99 -1.07 8.92
C ASP A 139 -6.33 -1.39 9.59
N LEU A 140 -7.34 -0.56 9.33
CA LEU A 140 -8.71 -0.84 9.75
C LEU A 140 -9.22 -2.11 9.05
N PRO A 141 -10.14 -2.90 9.65
CA PRO A 141 -10.65 -4.13 9.05
C PRO A 141 -11.14 -3.98 7.62
N VAL A 142 -11.85 -2.88 7.35
CA VAL A 142 -12.41 -2.59 6.03
C VAL A 142 -11.32 -2.41 4.96
N PHE A 143 -10.20 -1.76 5.30
CA PHE A 143 -9.05 -1.65 4.41
C PHE A 143 -8.27 -2.95 4.33
N THR A 144 -8.22 -3.72 5.42
CA THR A 144 -7.56 -5.03 5.43
C THR A 144 -8.26 -5.99 4.46
N PHE A 145 -9.60 -5.99 4.43
CA PHE A 145 -10.40 -6.72 3.45
C PHE A 145 -10.08 -6.28 2.01
N LEU A 146 -10.11 -4.97 1.75
CA LEU A 146 -9.77 -4.43 0.44
C LEU A 146 -8.36 -4.82 -0.02
N GLN A 147 -7.38 -4.69 0.87
CA GLN A 147 -5.98 -5.06 0.63
C GLN A 147 -5.88 -6.55 0.30
N TYR A 148 -6.61 -7.40 1.02
CA TYR A 148 -6.65 -8.83 0.74
C TYR A 148 -7.18 -9.10 -0.66
N VAL A 149 -8.34 -8.53 -1.03
CA VAL A 149 -8.93 -8.69 -2.36
C VAL A 149 -7.97 -8.21 -3.47
N TYR A 150 -7.39 -7.01 -3.31
CA TYR A 150 -6.47 -6.44 -4.29
C TYR A 150 -5.18 -7.25 -4.43
N LEU A 151 -4.47 -7.47 -3.31
CA LEU A 151 -3.14 -8.07 -3.31
C LEU A 151 -3.19 -9.56 -3.57
N ALA A 152 -4.18 -10.30 -3.07
CA ALA A 152 -4.29 -11.74 -3.32
C ALA A 152 -4.57 -12.01 -4.81
N THR A 153 -5.31 -11.13 -5.48
CA THR A 153 -5.53 -11.23 -6.93
C THR A 153 -4.22 -11.03 -7.72
N ILE A 154 -3.31 -10.18 -7.24
CA ILE A 154 -2.05 -9.86 -7.93
C ILE A 154 -0.94 -10.85 -7.58
N MET A 155 -0.88 -11.30 -6.34
CA MET A 155 0.27 -12.01 -5.75
C MET A 155 -0.05 -13.44 -5.29
N GLY A 156 -1.31 -13.86 -5.38
CA GLY A 156 -1.76 -15.21 -5.05
C GLY A 156 -1.48 -15.57 -3.59
N ASN A 157 -0.85 -16.74 -3.39
CA ASN A 157 -0.62 -17.34 -2.08
C ASN A 157 0.45 -16.63 -1.22
N ARG A 158 1.03 -15.52 -1.68
CA ARG A 158 2.02 -14.70 -0.94
C ARG A 158 1.38 -13.67 -0.01
N ILE A 159 0.05 -13.70 0.13
CA ILE A 159 -0.72 -12.84 1.02
C ILE A 159 -1.23 -13.67 2.21
N ARG A 160 -1.14 -13.11 3.41
CA ARG A 160 -1.64 -13.70 4.65
C ARG A 160 -2.52 -12.68 5.34
N LEU A 161 -3.78 -13.05 5.55
CA LEU A 161 -4.66 -12.31 6.45
C LEU A 161 -4.50 -12.90 7.85
N ILE A 162 -4.24 -12.05 8.84
CA ILE A 162 -4.23 -12.44 10.24
C ILE A 162 -5.67 -12.30 10.76
N GLU A 163 -6.28 -13.43 11.09
CA GLU A 163 -7.69 -13.54 11.48
C GLU A 163 -7.85 -13.69 12.99
N ASP A 164 -6.85 -14.25 13.66
CA ASP A 164 -6.87 -14.46 15.11
C ASP A 164 -5.53 -14.14 15.82
N LYS A 165 -5.55 -14.17 17.16
CA LYS A 165 -4.36 -13.86 17.99
C LYS A 165 -3.28 -14.94 17.98
N SER A 166 -3.62 -16.16 17.57
CA SER A 166 -2.70 -17.29 17.44
C SER A 166 -2.01 -17.34 16.07
N ASP A 167 -2.57 -16.66 15.06
CA ASP A 167 -1.94 -16.50 13.76
C ASP A 167 -0.58 -15.79 13.86
N ILE A 168 0.38 -16.34 13.12
CA ILE A 168 1.75 -15.85 13.06
C ILE A 168 2.05 -15.18 11.71
N VAL A 169 2.87 -14.14 11.76
CA VAL A 169 3.44 -13.50 10.58
C VAL A 169 4.22 -14.54 9.77
N SER A 170 3.88 -14.69 8.49
CA SER A 170 4.61 -15.53 7.55
C SER A 170 5.74 -14.74 6.91
N GLU A 171 6.96 -15.28 7.01
CA GLU A 171 8.15 -14.68 6.41
C GLU A 171 8.03 -14.59 4.87
N GLY A 172 8.58 -13.52 4.31
CA GLY A 172 8.59 -13.25 2.86
C GLY A 172 7.24 -12.94 2.22
N CYS A 173 6.15 -13.02 2.99
CA CYS A 173 4.79 -12.72 2.56
C CYS A 173 4.41 -11.24 2.84
N ILE A 174 3.30 -10.80 2.24
CA ILE A 174 2.57 -9.64 2.77
C ILE A 174 1.58 -10.16 3.81
N ASN A 175 1.68 -9.64 5.03
CA ASN A 175 0.83 -9.98 6.16
C ASN A 175 -0.09 -8.79 6.44
N LEU A 176 -1.40 -9.02 6.39
CA LEU A 176 -2.43 -8.03 6.60
C LEU A 176 -2.98 -8.21 8.01
N ILE A 177 -2.80 -7.21 8.85
CA ILE A 177 -3.15 -7.25 10.27
C ILE A 177 -4.24 -6.21 10.53
N PRO A 178 -5.50 -6.63 10.78
CA PRO A 178 -6.51 -5.72 11.28
C PRO A 178 -6.01 -5.04 12.57
N LEU A 179 -6.26 -3.74 12.73
CA LEU A 179 -5.74 -2.95 13.85
C LEU A 179 -6.10 -3.53 15.23
N GLN A 180 -7.21 -4.27 15.35
CA GLN A 180 -7.60 -4.95 16.59
C GLN A 180 -6.67 -6.10 17.00
N LEU A 181 -5.89 -6.62 16.04
CA LEU A 181 -4.94 -7.73 16.21
C LEU A 181 -3.48 -7.25 16.18
N ILE A 182 -3.25 -5.95 16.42
CA ILE A 182 -1.89 -5.39 16.44
C ILE A 182 -0.98 -6.08 17.49
N ASP A 183 -1.57 -6.66 18.54
CA ASP A 183 -0.84 -7.45 19.55
C ASP A 183 -0.05 -8.62 18.95
N ASN A 184 -0.47 -9.14 17.78
CA ASN A 184 0.24 -10.21 17.05
C ASN A 184 1.64 -9.79 16.56
N LEU A 185 1.98 -8.49 16.64
CA LEU A 185 3.31 -7.98 16.35
C LEU A 185 4.28 -8.06 17.53
N SER A 186 3.82 -8.49 18.70
CA SER A 186 4.67 -8.60 19.89
C SER A 186 5.90 -9.46 19.59
N GLY A 187 7.08 -8.85 19.68
CA GLY A 187 8.37 -9.52 19.41
C GLY A 187 8.86 -9.48 17.96
N GLN A 188 8.10 -8.90 17.02
CA GLN A 188 8.55 -8.73 15.64
C GLN A 188 9.68 -7.69 15.55
N LYS A 189 10.81 -8.10 14.96
CA LYS A 189 11.93 -7.19 14.66
C LYS A 189 11.64 -6.45 13.36
N THR A 190 11.55 -5.13 13.46
CA THR A 190 11.22 -4.26 12.32
C THR A 190 12.42 -3.41 11.94
N GLN A 191 12.65 -3.26 10.64
CA GLN A 191 13.74 -2.44 10.11
C GLN A 191 13.24 -1.13 9.47
N LEU A 192 11.95 -1.05 9.11
CA LEU A 192 11.33 0.14 8.55
C LEU A 192 9.87 0.25 8.97
N TRP A 193 9.49 1.46 9.43
CA TRP A 193 8.12 1.85 9.68
C TRP A 193 7.68 2.87 8.62
N LEU A 194 6.60 2.57 7.92
CA LEU A 194 6.00 3.44 6.91
C LEU A 194 4.64 3.93 7.39
N ARG A 195 4.35 5.20 7.12
CA ARG A 195 3.03 5.78 7.30
C ARG A 195 2.70 6.60 6.07
N THR A 196 1.70 6.17 5.32
CA THR A 196 1.14 6.89 4.19
C THR A 196 -0.03 7.74 4.66
N SER A 197 0.27 8.87 5.31
CA SER A 197 -0.71 9.94 5.49
C SER A 197 -0.10 11.24 5.00
N GLU A 198 -0.60 11.76 3.89
CA GLU A 198 -0.40 13.17 3.57
C GLU A 198 -1.23 13.98 4.57
N LYS A 199 -0.64 15.04 5.15
CA LYS A 199 -1.41 15.98 5.98
C LYS A 199 -2.57 16.50 5.14
N ASP A 200 -3.79 16.33 5.64
CA ASP A 200 -4.88 17.22 5.26
C ASP A 200 -4.44 18.63 5.67
N ASN A 201 -4.19 19.49 4.68
CA ASN A 201 -4.04 20.92 4.89
C ASN A 201 -5.42 21.52 5.17
#